data_AF-A0A3P6A0H4-F1
#
_entry.id   AF-A0A3P6A0H4-F1
#
_cell.length_a   1.000
_cell.length_b   1.000
_cell.length_c   1.000
_cell.angle_alpha   90.00
_cell.angle_beta   90.00
_cell.angle_gamma   90.00
#
_symmetry.space_group_name_H-M   'P 1'
#
loop_
_entity.id
_entity.type
_entity.pdbx_description
1 polymer ?
#
loop_
_entity_poly.entity_id
_entity_poly.type
_entity_poly.pdbx_seq_one_letter_code
_entity_poly.pdbx_strand_id
1 'polypeptide(L)'
;MLAQLSPSPSPSPANLTHFIHRRTFRNSTLAVSASPPTANSSRPPIQANIFINSTFSSSFCHLRKDSTLDVTRKNDSKGFTLEANEEEIDWMNLESDIRLWTRALRPVQWYPGHIMKTEKELREQLKLMDVVIEVRDARIPLSTTHPKMDAWLGNRKRILVLNREDMISTEDRNDWARYFAKQGIKVIFTNGKLGMGAMKLGRLAKSLAGDVNGKRREKGLLPRPVRAGIIGYPNVGKSSLINRLLKRKICAAAPRPGVTREMKWVKLGDGLDLLDSPGMLPMRIDDQAAAIKLAICDDIGEKAYDFIDVAGILVQMLARIPEVGSRALYSRYKIQLDGGCGKKFVKTLGLDLFGGDSHQAAFRILSDFRKGKFGYISLERPPL
;
A
#
# COMPACT_ATOMS: atom_id res chain seq x y z
N MET A 1 -29.24 0.25 -63.46
CA MET A 1 -27.99 0.44 -62.70
C MET A 1 -28.13 -0.34 -61.39
N LEU A 2 -27.21 -1.30 -61.14
CA LEU A 2 -26.97 -2.03 -59.88
C LEU A 2 -28.06 -3.05 -59.45
N ALA A 3 -28.02 -4.32 -59.90
CA ALA A 3 -27.16 -5.44 -59.48
C ALA A 3 -27.43 -5.93 -58.03
N GLN A 4 -28.21 -7.02 -57.94
CA GLN A 4 -28.50 -7.80 -56.74
C GLN A 4 -27.25 -8.59 -56.30
N LEU A 5 -26.91 -8.52 -55.00
CA LEU A 5 -25.84 -9.28 -54.35
C LEU A 5 -26.43 -10.52 -53.68
N SER A 6 -25.98 -11.69 -54.12
CA SER A 6 -26.16 -12.99 -53.47
C SER A 6 -25.01 -13.24 -52.47
N PRO A 7 -25.28 -13.89 -51.31
CA PRO A 7 -24.23 -14.17 -50.31
C PRO A 7 -23.51 -15.50 -50.57
N SER A 8 -22.19 -15.47 -50.43
CA SER A 8 -21.27 -16.61 -50.48
C SER A 8 -21.37 -17.51 -49.23
N PRO A 9 -21.28 -18.85 -49.36
CA PRO A 9 -21.24 -19.76 -48.22
C PRO A 9 -19.81 -20.00 -47.69
N SER A 10 -19.72 -20.16 -46.37
CA SER A 10 -18.55 -20.58 -45.60
C SER A 10 -18.18 -22.06 -45.84
N PRO A 11 -16.89 -22.45 -45.86
CA PRO A 11 -16.51 -23.86 -45.80
C PRO A 11 -16.28 -24.34 -44.35
N SER A 12 -16.81 -25.53 -44.07
CA SER A 12 -16.56 -26.36 -42.88
C SER A 12 -15.20 -27.07 -42.97
N PRO A 13 -14.58 -27.46 -41.84
CA PRO A 13 -13.37 -28.28 -41.85
C PRO A 13 -13.73 -29.78 -41.89
N ALA A 14 -13.18 -30.48 -42.89
CA ALA A 14 -13.21 -31.93 -42.98
C ALA A 14 -12.00 -32.56 -42.30
N ASN A 15 -12.26 -33.66 -41.60
CA ASN A 15 -11.32 -34.58 -40.97
C ASN A 15 -10.30 -35.15 -41.96
N LEU A 16 -9.06 -35.37 -41.49
CA LEU A 16 -8.22 -36.47 -41.96
C LEU A 16 -7.33 -36.99 -40.83
N THR A 17 -7.57 -38.27 -40.54
CA THR A 17 -6.88 -39.15 -39.60
C THR A 17 -5.64 -39.78 -40.24
N HIS A 18 -4.78 -40.33 -39.36
CA HIS A 18 -3.66 -41.26 -39.59
C HIS A 18 -2.36 -40.71 -40.19
N PHE A 19 -1.27 -40.70 -39.40
CA PHE A 19 -0.24 -41.74 -39.54
C PHE A 19 0.65 -41.86 -38.29
N ILE A 20 0.92 -43.11 -37.94
CA ILE A 20 1.70 -43.60 -36.81
C ILE A 20 3.19 -43.62 -37.19
N HIS A 21 4.07 -43.10 -36.34
CA HIS A 21 5.40 -43.69 -36.20
C HIS A 21 5.92 -43.65 -34.75
N ARG A 22 6.05 -44.87 -34.21
CA ARG A 22 6.77 -45.20 -32.99
C ARG A 22 8.26 -44.86 -33.15
N ARG A 23 8.86 -44.22 -32.15
CA ARG A 23 10.24 -44.55 -31.75
C ARG A 23 10.34 -44.58 -30.22
N THR A 24 10.52 -45.81 -29.76
CA THR A 24 11.02 -46.23 -28.45
C THR A 24 12.46 -45.79 -28.24
N PHE A 25 12.80 -45.34 -27.04
CA PHE A 25 14.13 -45.59 -26.46
C PHE A 25 13.98 -45.92 -24.97
N ARG A 26 14.57 -47.06 -24.61
CA ARG A 26 14.69 -47.61 -23.25
C ARG A 26 15.96 -47.08 -22.56
N ASN A 27 15.79 -46.84 -21.27
CA ASN A 27 16.69 -46.87 -20.11
C ASN A 27 18.16 -47.30 -20.26
N SER A 28 19.03 -46.61 -19.51
CA SER A 28 19.90 -47.23 -18.47
C SER A 28 20.32 -46.14 -17.45
N THR A 29 19.84 -46.16 -16.21
CA THR A 29 20.44 -46.73 -14.98
C THR A 29 21.88 -46.31 -14.68
N LEU A 30 22.08 -45.55 -13.59
CA LEU A 30 23.03 -45.88 -12.52
C LEU A 30 22.49 -45.31 -11.20
N ALA A 31 22.25 -46.22 -10.27
CA ALA A 31 21.86 -45.99 -8.89
C ALA A 31 23.11 -46.06 -8.00
N VAL A 32 23.15 -45.26 -6.94
CA VAL A 32 23.98 -45.54 -5.75
C VAL A 32 23.12 -45.26 -4.51
N SER A 33 22.74 -46.33 -3.82
CA SER A 33 22.38 -46.40 -2.39
C SER A 33 23.58 -47.10 -1.68
N ALA A 34 23.86 -47.09 -0.39
CA ALA A 34 23.18 -46.74 0.88
C ALA A 34 24.31 -46.61 1.95
N SER A 35 24.28 -45.79 3.02
CA SER A 35 23.68 -46.00 4.36
C SER A 35 24.68 -45.58 5.48
N PRO A 36 24.23 -45.34 6.74
CA PRO A 36 24.90 -44.53 7.80
C PRO A 36 25.60 -45.39 8.91
N PRO A 37 26.24 -44.84 9.98
CA PRO A 37 25.59 -44.31 11.23
C PRO A 37 26.38 -43.13 11.90
N THR A 38 25.86 -42.33 12.85
CA THR A 38 25.73 -42.61 14.30
C THR A 38 25.12 -41.41 15.04
N ALA A 39 24.46 -41.70 16.16
CA ALA A 39 23.77 -40.80 17.06
C ALA A 39 24.71 -40.06 18.03
N ASN A 40 24.32 -38.87 18.50
CA ASN A 40 24.36 -38.57 19.94
C ASN A 40 23.51 -37.36 20.38
N SER A 41 22.68 -37.64 21.39
CA SER A 41 22.16 -36.82 22.49
C SER A 41 21.40 -35.51 22.23
N SER A 42 20.14 -35.58 22.63
CA SER A 42 19.13 -34.57 22.91
C SER A 42 19.43 -33.68 24.14
N ARG A 43 19.01 -32.41 24.07
CA ARG A 43 18.51 -31.62 25.21
C ARG A 43 17.30 -30.76 24.77
N PRO A 44 16.21 -30.71 25.55
CA PRO A 44 14.97 -30.01 25.18
C PRO A 44 15.01 -28.51 25.55
N PRO A 45 14.08 -27.68 25.02
CA PRO A 45 14.03 -26.26 25.31
C PRO A 45 13.44 -25.99 26.70
N ILE A 46 14.02 -24.99 27.38
CA ILE A 46 13.56 -24.47 28.67
C ILE A 46 12.21 -23.76 28.46
N GLN A 47 11.16 -24.31 29.06
CA GLN A 47 9.88 -23.63 29.28
C GLN A 47 10.03 -22.70 30.48
N ALA A 48 9.90 -21.38 30.26
CA ALA A 48 9.66 -20.44 31.34
C ALA A 48 8.14 -20.34 31.56
N ASN A 49 7.64 -21.05 32.57
CA ASN A 49 6.31 -20.84 33.13
C ASN A 49 6.30 -19.49 33.87
N ILE A 50 5.62 -18.50 33.31
CA ILE A 50 5.13 -17.35 34.08
C ILE A 50 3.66 -17.63 34.39
N PHE A 51 3.41 -17.95 35.66
CA PHE A 51 2.09 -17.90 36.27
C PHE A 51 1.54 -16.47 36.16
N ILE A 52 0.42 -16.29 35.45
CA ILE A 52 -0.46 -15.15 35.69
C ILE A 52 -1.81 -15.72 36.10
N ASN A 53 -2.14 -15.49 37.37
CA ASN A 53 -3.41 -15.85 37.98
C ASN A 53 -4.56 -15.23 37.20
N SER A 54 -5.42 -16.09 36.67
CA SER A 54 -6.76 -15.74 36.22
C SER A 54 -7.63 -15.48 37.45
N THR A 55 -7.94 -14.22 37.72
CA THR A 55 -9.15 -13.86 38.46
C THR A 55 -10.15 -13.28 37.48
N PHE A 56 -11.04 -14.15 37.02
CA PHE A 56 -12.32 -13.75 36.46
C PHE A 56 -13.10 -13.02 37.56
N SER A 57 -13.55 -11.80 37.29
CA SER A 57 -14.72 -11.24 37.98
C SER A 57 -15.68 -10.69 36.94
N SER A 58 -16.72 -11.48 36.70
CA SER A 58 -17.97 -11.09 36.07
C SER A 58 -18.83 -10.33 37.09
N SER A 59 -19.30 -9.13 36.76
CA SER A 59 -20.48 -8.50 37.39
C SER A 59 -20.92 -7.35 36.47
N PHE A 60 -21.86 -7.56 35.56
CA PHE A 60 -23.32 -7.61 35.76
C PHE A 60 -23.89 -6.30 36.33
N CYS A 61 -24.69 -5.63 35.50
CA CYS A 61 -25.52 -4.48 35.83
C CYS A 61 -26.41 -4.75 37.05
N HIS A 62 -26.44 -3.82 38.00
CA HIS A 62 -27.62 -3.59 38.84
C HIS A 62 -27.81 -2.10 39.15
N LEU A 63 -28.98 -1.61 38.76
CA LEU A 63 -29.66 -0.44 39.32
C LEU A 63 -29.73 -0.57 40.85
N ARG A 64 -29.44 0.51 41.58
CA ARG A 64 -30.17 0.82 42.82
C ARG A 64 -30.23 2.33 43.06
N LYS A 65 -31.45 2.74 43.39
CA LYS A 65 -31.94 4.07 43.75
C LYS A 65 -31.39 4.52 45.11
N ASP A 66 -31.26 5.84 45.21
CA ASP A 66 -31.54 6.73 46.35
C ASP A 66 -31.23 6.25 47.77
N SER A 67 -30.33 6.97 48.43
CA SER A 67 -30.63 7.50 49.77
C SER A 67 -29.81 8.75 50.04
N THR A 68 -30.57 9.76 50.47
CA THR A 68 -30.25 11.10 50.94
C THR A 68 -29.29 11.12 52.12
N LEU A 69 -28.27 11.98 52.06
CA LEU A 69 -27.69 12.64 53.22
C LEU A 69 -27.30 14.08 52.83
N ASP A 70 -28.00 15.03 53.46
CA ASP A 70 -27.72 16.46 53.46
C ASP A 70 -26.32 16.77 54.00
N VAL A 71 -25.71 17.86 53.54
CA VAL A 71 -25.33 19.01 54.40
C VAL A 71 -24.48 20.03 53.61
N THR A 72 -24.95 21.28 53.68
CA THR A 72 -24.27 22.58 53.50
C THR A 72 -23.91 23.09 52.09
N ARG A 73 -24.70 24.10 51.68
CA ARG A 73 -24.33 25.16 50.75
C ARG A 73 -23.10 25.92 51.27
N LYS A 74 -22.02 25.94 50.48
CA LYS A 74 -21.14 27.10 50.35
C LYS A 74 -20.96 27.40 48.87
N ASN A 75 -21.47 28.56 48.48
CA ASN A 75 -21.20 29.19 47.20
C ASN A 75 -19.72 29.60 47.19
N ASP A 76 -18.92 28.99 46.32
CA ASP A 76 -17.67 29.59 45.86
C ASP A 76 -17.62 29.49 44.34
N SER A 77 -17.92 30.63 43.71
CA SER A 77 -17.75 30.89 42.30
C SER A 77 -16.25 30.98 41.99
N LYS A 78 -15.68 29.88 41.51
CA LYS A 78 -14.39 29.89 40.81
C LYS A 78 -14.54 29.19 39.46
N GLY A 79 -14.19 29.93 38.42
CA GLY A 79 -14.32 29.53 37.03
C GLY A 79 -13.69 28.17 36.78
N PHE A 80 -14.48 27.29 36.17
CA PHE A 80 -14.03 26.02 35.64
C PHE A 80 -13.25 26.32 34.35
N THR A 81 -11.96 26.59 34.47
CA THR A 81 -11.03 26.47 33.36
C THR A 81 -11.01 24.99 32.96
N LEU A 82 -11.66 24.67 31.84
CA LEU A 82 -11.44 23.45 31.10
C LEU A 82 -9.97 23.46 30.65
N GLU A 83 -9.09 22.98 31.52
CA GLU A 83 -7.79 22.50 31.09
C GLU A 83 -8.07 21.32 30.16
N ALA A 84 -7.96 21.58 28.87
CA ALA A 84 -7.84 20.54 27.87
C ALA A 84 -6.57 19.78 28.22
N ASN A 85 -6.73 18.64 28.91
CA ASN A 85 -5.70 17.63 28.93
C ASN A 85 -5.48 17.23 27.47
N GLU A 86 -4.46 17.81 26.86
CA GLU A 86 -3.82 17.27 25.67
C GLU A 86 -3.27 15.91 26.11
N GLU A 87 -4.13 14.88 26.05
CA GLU A 87 -3.69 13.50 26.07
C GLU A 87 -2.75 13.34 24.88
N GLU A 88 -1.45 13.47 25.17
CA GLU A 88 -0.35 13.26 24.25
C GLU A 88 -0.57 11.90 23.60
N ILE A 89 -1.01 11.92 22.34
CA ILE A 89 -1.35 10.67 21.65
C ILE A 89 -0.07 9.90 21.47
N ASP A 90 0.01 8.80 22.20
CA ASP A 90 0.98 7.78 21.93
C ASP A 90 0.61 7.11 20.60
N TRP A 91 1.21 7.55 19.51
CA TRP A 91 1.07 6.92 18.20
C TRP A 91 1.46 5.43 18.23
N MET A 92 2.24 4.96 19.22
CA MET A 92 2.46 3.53 19.43
C MET A 92 1.18 2.79 19.85
N ASN A 93 0.27 3.47 20.56
CA ASN A 93 -1.05 2.94 20.88
C ASN A 93 -1.92 2.82 19.61
N LEU A 94 -1.83 3.76 18.66
CA LEU A 94 -2.63 3.67 17.42
C LEU A 94 -2.23 2.47 16.55
N GLU A 95 -0.92 2.21 16.37
CA GLU A 95 -0.48 1.04 15.60
C GLU A 95 -0.90 -0.27 16.28
N SER A 96 -0.81 -0.33 17.61
CA SER A 96 -1.25 -1.47 18.41
C SER A 96 -2.76 -1.68 18.33
N ASP A 97 -3.53 -0.59 18.36
CA ASP A 97 -4.98 -0.59 18.20
C ASP A 97 -5.39 -1.10 16.82
N ILE A 98 -4.74 -0.66 15.74
CA ILE A 98 -5.03 -1.15 14.39
C ILE A 98 -4.75 -2.66 14.31
N ARG A 99 -3.63 -3.13 14.88
CA ARG A 99 -3.33 -4.57 14.95
C ARG A 99 -4.39 -5.33 15.74
N LEU A 100 -4.91 -4.76 16.83
CA LEU A 100 -5.98 -5.37 17.60
C LEU A 100 -7.28 -5.43 16.81
N TRP A 101 -7.71 -4.32 16.20
CA TRP A 101 -8.97 -4.23 15.46
C TRP A 101 -8.97 -5.15 14.23
N THR A 102 -7.82 -5.35 13.61
CA THR A 102 -7.67 -6.18 12.40
C THR A 102 -7.69 -7.68 12.67
N ARG A 103 -7.36 -8.13 13.90
CA ARG A 103 -7.38 -9.57 14.26
C ARG A 103 -8.73 -10.25 14.06
N ALA A 104 -9.82 -9.51 14.26
CA ALA A 104 -11.18 -10.03 14.14
C ALA A 104 -11.74 -9.93 12.71
N LEU A 105 -11.00 -9.34 11.77
CA LEU A 105 -11.46 -9.09 10.40
C LEU A 105 -11.02 -10.20 9.46
N ARG A 106 -11.72 -10.30 8.33
CA ARG A 106 -11.24 -11.09 7.20
C ARG A 106 -9.90 -10.52 6.74
N PRO A 107 -8.82 -11.32 6.65
CA PRO A 107 -7.52 -10.83 6.22
C PRO A 107 -7.58 -10.23 4.82
N VAL A 108 -6.88 -9.11 4.65
CA VAL A 108 -6.62 -8.52 3.35
C VAL A 108 -5.66 -9.43 2.60
N GLN A 109 -6.09 -9.93 1.45
CA GLN A 109 -5.31 -10.89 0.67
C GLN A 109 -5.59 -10.73 -0.82
N TRP A 110 -4.52 -10.78 -1.63
CA TRP A 110 -4.61 -10.74 -3.09
C TRP A 110 -4.13 -12.05 -3.73
N TYR A 111 -4.43 -12.22 -5.02
CA TYR A 111 -4.16 -13.45 -5.74
C TYR A 111 -2.74 -13.50 -6.33
N PRO A 112 -1.98 -14.59 -6.11
CA PRO A 112 -0.53 -14.65 -6.40
C PRO A 112 -0.17 -14.89 -7.87
N GLY A 113 -1.10 -15.34 -8.72
CA GLY A 113 -0.79 -15.82 -10.08
C GLY A 113 -0.01 -14.82 -10.94
N HIS A 114 -0.50 -13.58 -11.04
CA HIS A 114 0.20 -12.52 -11.80
C HIS A 114 1.41 -11.94 -11.05
N ILE A 115 1.44 -12.07 -9.72
CA ILE A 115 2.45 -11.44 -8.87
C ILE A 115 3.81 -12.09 -9.07
N MET A 116 3.87 -13.43 -9.10
CA MET A 116 5.14 -14.15 -9.28
C MET A 116 5.78 -13.84 -10.64
N LYS A 117 4.97 -13.80 -11.70
CA LYS A 117 5.43 -13.43 -13.05
C LYS A 117 6.02 -12.02 -13.04
N THR A 118 5.28 -11.06 -12.48
CA THR A 118 5.72 -9.67 -12.38
C THR A 118 6.97 -9.49 -11.50
N GLU A 119 7.10 -10.24 -10.39
CA GLU A 119 8.30 -10.25 -9.54
C GLU A 119 9.53 -10.75 -10.32
N LYS A 120 9.39 -11.86 -11.06
CA LYS A 120 10.48 -12.41 -11.87
C LYS A 120 10.91 -11.44 -12.98
N GLU A 121 9.95 -10.91 -13.74
CA GLU A 121 10.21 -9.96 -14.81
C GLU A 121 10.90 -8.69 -14.30
N LEU A 122 10.44 -8.15 -13.16
CA LEU A 122 11.07 -6.98 -12.56
C LEU A 122 12.54 -7.27 -12.21
N ARG A 123 12.83 -8.41 -11.57
CA ARG A 123 14.20 -8.77 -11.16
C ARG A 123 15.15 -8.84 -12.35
N GLU A 124 14.68 -9.32 -13.49
CA GLU A 124 15.46 -9.34 -14.73
C GLU A 124 15.70 -7.93 -15.27
N GLN A 125 14.65 -7.10 -15.34
CA GLN A 125 14.75 -5.71 -15.81
C GLN A 125 15.64 -4.84 -14.91
N LEU A 126 15.58 -5.05 -13.59
CA LEU A 126 16.37 -4.33 -12.61
C LEU A 126 17.89 -4.45 -12.86
N LYS A 127 18.35 -5.55 -13.47
CA LYS A 127 19.77 -5.72 -13.88
C LYS A 127 20.21 -4.75 -14.99
N LEU A 128 19.25 -4.22 -15.75
CA LEU A 128 19.50 -3.31 -16.88
C LEU A 128 19.42 -1.82 -16.48
N MET A 129 19.06 -1.53 -15.22
CA MET A 129 18.84 -0.18 -14.72
C MET A 129 20.11 0.41 -14.12
N ASP A 130 20.38 1.67 -14.43
CA ASP A 130 21.44 2.46 -13.81
C ASP A 130 20.97 3.09 -12.49
N VAL A 131 19.70 3.49 -12.43
CA VAL A 131 19.05 4.10 -11.27
C VAL A 131 17.66 3.49 -11.08
N VAL A 132 17.26 3.30 -9.83
CA VAL A 132 15.91 2.87 -9.49
C VAL A 132 15.16 3.99 -8.78
N ILE A 133 13.96 4.27 -9.27
CA ILE A 133 13.04 5.26 -8.70
C ILE A 133 11.93 4.48 -8.02
N GLU A 134 11.94 4.45 -6.68
CA GLU A 134 10.90 3.80 -5.91
C GLU A 134 9.83 4.82 -5.54
N VAL A 135 8.60 4.59 -6.00
CA VAL A 135 7.46 5.45 -5.74
C VAL A 135 6.62 4.84 -4.63
N ARG A 136 6.37 5.62 -3.58
CA ARG A 136 5.54 5.29 -2.44
C ARG A 136 4.41 6.31 -2.28
N ASP A 137 3.35 5.93 -1.57
CA ASP A 137 2.29 6.88 -1.19
C ASP A 137 2.76 7.64 0.06
N ALA A 138 2.75 8.96 0.00
CA ALA A 138 3.22 9.83 1.08
C ALA A 138 2.40 9.70 2.37
N ARG A 139 1.14 9.22 2.29
CA ARG A 139 0.29 8.98 3.47
C ARG A 139 0.69 7.72 4.23
N ILE A 140 1.32 6.75 3.56
CA ILE A 140 1.72 5.46 4.12
C ILE A 140 3.11 5.00 3.59
N PRO A 141 4.18 5.77 3.84
CA PRO A 141 5.51 5.51 3.25
C PRO A 141 6.18 4.20 3.67
N LEU A 142 5.82 3.62 4.81
CA LEU A 142 6.34 2.34 5.27
C LEU A 142 5.48 1.19 4.73
N SER A 143 4.16 1.27 4.79
CA SER A 143 3.28 0.21 4.25
C SER A 143 3.44 0.02 2.73
N THR A 144 3.84 1.05 1.99
CA THR A 144 4.06 0.98 0.53
C THR A 144 5.49 0.59 0.13
N THR A 145 6.30 0.06 1.06
CA THR A 145 7.58 -0.59 0.75
C THR A 145 7.39 -2.07 0.43
N HIS A 146 8.11 -2.58 -0.57
CA HIS A 146 8.14 -4.03 -0.78
C HIS A 146 9.16 -4.68 0.18
N PRO A 147 8.82 -5.77 0.91
CA PRO A 147 9.71 -6.37 1.92
C PRO A 147 11.09 -6.80 1.38
N LYS A 148 11.13 -7.25 0.12
CA LYS A 148 12.38 -7.67 -0.55
C LYS A 148 13.09 -6.55 -1.32
N MET A 149 12.63 -5.29 -1.23
CA MET A 149 13.13 -4.21 -2.08
C MET A 149 14.64 -4.01 -1.92
N ASP A 150 15.10 -3.85 -0.68
CA ASP A 150 16.51 -3.59 -0.40
C ASP A 150 17.41 -4.75 -0.88
N ALA A 151 16.95 -5.99 -0.71
CA ALA A 151 17.63 -7.18 -1.22
C ALA A 151 17.72 -7.21 -2.76
N TRP A 152 16.71 -6.71 -3.48
CA TRP A 152 16.72 -6.65 -4.95
C TRP A 152 17.57 -5.51 -5.50
N LEU A 153 17.61 -4.38 -4.78
CA LEU A 153 18.37 -3.21 -5.18
C LEU A 153 19.86 -3.37 -4.89
N GLY A 154 20.23 -4.01 -3.77
CA GLY A 154 21.62 -4.11 -3.33
C GLY A 154 22.27 -2.72 -3.30
N ASN A 155 23.43 -2.58 -3.94
CA ASN A 155 24.19 -1.32 -3.99
C ASN A 155 23.78 -0.37 -5.13
N ARG A 156 22.64 -0.60 -5.80
CA ARG A 156 22.21 0.27 -6.90
C ARG A 156 21.77 1.65 -6.40
N LYS A 157 21.99 2.65 -7.23
CA LYS A 157 21.56 4.03 -6.96
C LYS A 157 20.03 4.08 -6.92
N ARG A 158 19.47 4.53 -5.78
CA ARG A 158 18.04 4.60 -5.51
C ARG A 158 17.61 6.04 -5.26
N ILE A 159 16.46 6.42 -5.81
CA ILE A 159 15.74 7.65 -5.46
C ILE A 159 14.41 7.21 -4.86
N LEU A 160 14.12 7.65 -3.64
CA LEU A 160 12.81 7.46 -3.03
C LEU A 160 11.90 8.63 -3.41
N VAL A 161 10.73 8.33 -3.94
CA VAL A 161 9.71 9.30 -4.32
C VAL A 161 8.49 9.09 -3.44
N LEU A 162 8.16 10.08 -2.60
CA LEU A 162 6.90 10.10 -1.86
C LEU A 162 5.88 10.89 -2.68
N ASN A 163 5.01 10.18 -3.37
CA ASN A 163 3.99 10.76 -4.22
C ASN A 163 2.70 11.03 -3.46
N ARG A 164 1.83 11.88 -4.01
CA ARG A 164 0.61 12.39 -3.35
C ARG A 164 0.94 13.30 -2.17
N GLU A 165 1.99 14.11 -2.33
CA GLU A 165 2.37 15.17 -1.39
C GLU A 165 1.21 16.10 -1.04
N ASP A 166 0.27 16.30 -1.96
CA ASP A 166 -0.97 17.07 -1.77
C ASP A 166 -1.99 16.44 -0.83
N MET A 167 -1.71 15.27 -0.26
CA MET A 167 -2.62 14.55 0.64
C MET A 167 -2.10 14.45 2.08
N ILE A 168 -0.92 15.03 2.38
CA ILE A 168 -0.33 15.04 3.71
C ILE A 168 -0.03 16.46 4.18
N SER A 169 0.06 16.66 5.49
CA SER A 169 0.38 17.97 6.05
C SER A 169 1.84 18.36 5.75
N THR A 170 2.16 19.65 5.87
CA THR A 170 3.55 20.11 5.73
C THR A 170 4.44 19.59 6.86
N GLU A 171 3.87 19.39 8.04
CA GLU A 171 4.58 18.82 9.19
C GLU A 171 4.95 17.35 8.92
N ASP A 172 3.98 16.51 8.53
CA ASP A 172 4.19 15.10 8.20
C ASP A 172 5.26 14.96 7.10
N ARG A 173 5.19 15.83 6.08
CA ARG A 173 6.16 15.89 5.00
C ARG A 173 7.57 16.15 5.54
N ASN A 174 7.72 17.12 6.44
CA ASN A 174 9.01 17.48 7.02
C ASN A 174 9.55 16.37 7.93
N ASP A 175 8.68 15.70 8.69
CA ASP A 175 9.04 14.54 9.51
C ASP A 175 9.59 13.40 8.67
N TRP A 176 8.87 13.01 7.61
CA TRP A 176 9.34 11.98 6.67
C TRP A 176 10.63 12.38 5.98
N ALA A 177 10.79 13.65 5.60
CA ALA A 177 12.02 14.15 5.00
C ALA A 177 13.21 13.98 5.96
N ARG A 178 13.05 14.35 7.23
CA ARG A 178 14.07 14.20 8.28
C ARG A 178 14.41 12.72 8.52
N TYR A 179 13.40 11.87 8.63
CA TYR A 179 13.57 10.43 8.88
C TYR A 179 14.42 9.75 7.79
N PHE A 180 14.07 9.93 6.52
CA PHE A 180 14.82 9.31 5.43
C PHE A 180 16.20 9.96 5.22
N ALA A 181 16.33 11.27 5.50
CA ALA A 181 17.63 11.94 5.46
C ALA A 181 18.62 11.36 6.48
N LYS A 182 18.16 11.06 7.72
CA LYS A 182 18.97 10.36 8.74
C LYS A 182 19.46 8.98 8.27
N GLN A 183 18.71 8.32 7.39
CA GLN A 183 19.08 7.03 6.79
C GLN A 183 19.96 7.16 5.54
N GLY A 184 20.33 8.39 5.14
CA GLY A 184 21.09 8.63 3.90
C GLY A 184 20.27 8.42 2.62
N ILE A 185 18.94 8.28 2.72
CA ILE A 185 18.05 8.06 1.58
C ILE A 185 17.61 9.41 1.02
N LYS A 186 17.90 9.66 -0.25
CA LYS A 186 17.44 10.86 -0.96
C LYS A 186 15.96 10.73 -1.31
N VAL A 187 15.13 11.60 -0.70
CA VAL A 187 13.68 11.67 -0.94
C VAL A 187 13.31 12.85 -1.84
N ILE A 188 12.39 12.60 -2.77
CA ILE A 188 11.69 13.63 -3.53
C ILE A 188 10.19 13.50 -3.26
N PHE A 189 9.57 14.58 -2.84
CA PHE A 189 8.11 14.68 -2.77
C PHE A 189 7.57 15.09 -4.14
N THR A 190 6.50 14.43 -4.57
CA THR A 190 5.87 14.72 -5.85
C THR A 190 4.35 14.78 -5.73
N ASN A 191 3.75 15.56 -6.63
CA ASN A 191 2.34 15.46 -6.93
C ASN A 191 2.19 15.01 -8.39
N GLY A 192 1.91 13.73 -8.61
CA GLY A 192 1.68 13.17 -9.94
C GLY A 192 0.47 13.74 -10.70
N LYS A 193 -0.45 14.45 -10.02
CA LYS A 193 -1.56 15.18 -10.66
C LYS A 193 -1.17 16.56 -11.14
N LEU A 194 -0.39 17.32 -10.35
CA LEU A 194 0.01 18.70 -10.70
C LEU A 194 1.38 18.77 -11.39
N GLY A 195 2.16 17.68 -11.37
CA GLY A 195 3.51 17.62 -11.93
C GLY A 195 4.60 18.22 -11.03
N MET A 196 4.28 18.58 -9.79
CA MET A 196 5.26 19.08 -8.81
C MET A 196 6.32 18.00 -8.54
N GLY A 197 7.60 18.41 -8.47
CA GLY A 197 8.73 17.53 -8.21
C GLY A 197 9.20 16.66 -9.39
N ALA A 198 8.40 16.52 -10.45
CA ALA A 198 8.75 15.67 -11.61
C ALA A 198 10.06 16.14 -12.29
N MET A 199 10.21 17.43 -12.58
CA MET A 199 11.44 17.94 -13.21
C MET A 199 12.68 17.74 -12.33
N LYS A 200 12.53 17.91 -11.01
CA LYS A 200 13.61 17.66 -10.03
C LYS A 200 14.03 16.19 -10.05
N LEU A 201 13.06 15.27 -10.12
CA LEU A 201 13.30 13.84 -10.25
C LEU A 201 14.10 13.49 -11.52
N GLY A 202 13.68 14.01 -12.68
CA GLY A 202 14.38 13.77 -13.95
C GLY A 202 15.84 14.28 -13.93
N ARG A 203 16.08 15.45 -13.33
CA ARG A 203 17.42 16.00 -13.15
C ARG A 203 18.26 15.16 -12.18
N LEU A 204 17.69 14.73 -11.06
CA LEU A 204 18.39 13.91 -10.07
C LEU A 204 18.75 12.53 -10.66
N ALA A 205 17.84 11.89 -11.40
CA ALA A 205 18.10 10.61 -12.04
C ALA A 205 19.29 10.69 -13.02
N LYS A 206 19.34 11.75 -13.84
CA LYS A 206 20.47 12.00 -14.74
C LYS A 206 21.78 12.26 -13.97
N SER A 207 21.72 13.08 -12.93
CA SER A 207 22.90 13.41 -12.10
C SER A 207 23.46 12.17 -11.39
N LEU A 208 22.60 11.34 -10.79
CA LEU A 208 23.04 10.11 -10.13
C LEU A 208 23.66 9.12 -11.11
N ALA A 209 23.25 9.12 -12.38
CA ALA A 209 23.81 8.24 -13.40
C ALA A 209 24.91 8.91 -14.26
N GLY A 210 25.43 10.07 -13.86
CA GLY A 210 26.44 10.80 -14.63
C GLY A 210 27.68 9.96 -14.94
N ASP A 211 28.14 9.17 -13.98
CA ASP A 211 29.34 8.33 -14.11
C ASP A 211 29.16 7.13 -15.05
N VAL A 212 27.92 6.79 -15.42
CA VAL A 212 27.63 5.61 -16.26
C VAL A 212 28.34 5.73 -17.60
N ASN A 213 28.26 6.91 -18.23
CA ASN A 213 28.92 7.13 -19.51
C ASN A 213 30.43 7.31 -19.37
N GLY A 214 30.93 7.78 -18.21
CA GLY A 214 32.37 7.78 -17.91
C GLY A 214 32.95 6.36 -17.90
N LYS A 215 32.37 5.48 -17.08
CA LYS A 215 32.77 4.06 -16.98
C LYS A 215 32.62 3.28 -18.28
N ARG A 216 31.67 3.69 -19.15
CA ARG A 216 31.50 3.10 -20.48
C ARG A 216 32.62 3.52 -21.43
N ARG A 217 32.99 4.81 -21.44
CA ARG A 217 34.10 5.33 -22.26
C ARG A 217 35.43 4.70 -21.88
N GLU A 218 35.70 4.52 -20.59
CA GLU A 218 36.87 3.79 -20.08
C GLU A 218 36.97 2.36 -20.63
N LYS A 219 35.82 1.74 -20.94
CA LYS A 219 35.72 0.40 -21.53
C LYS A 219 35.60 0.41 -23.07
N GLY A 220 35.83 1.56 -23.72
CA GLY A 220 35.69 1.72 -25.17
C GLY A 220 34.25 1.63 -25.70
N LEU A 221 33.25 1.74 -24.83
CA LEU A 221 31.82 1.64 -25.21
C LEU A 221 31.25 3.01 -25.55
N LEU A 222 30.39 3.04 -26.58
CA LEU A 222 29.64 4.25 -26.93
C LEU A 222 28.72 4.72 -25.79
N PRO A 223 28.53 6.05 -25.65
CA PRO A 223 27.60 6.60 -24.68
C PRO A 223 26.17 6.18 -24.99
N ARG A 224 25.35 6.06 -23.95
CA ARG A 224 23.90 5.80 -24.10
C ARG A 224 23.10 6.64 -23.10
N PRO A 225 21.78 6.79 -23.30
CA PRO A 225 20.89 7.35 -22.30
C PRO A 225 20.95 6.56 -20.98
N VAL A 226 20.76 7.28 -19.88
CA VAL A 226 20.59 6.69 -18.54
C VAL A 226 19.33 5.87 -18.53
N ARG A 227 19.36 4.65 -17.98
CA ARG A 227 18.18 3.80 -17.82
C ARG A 227 17.71 3.87 -16.37
N ALA A 228 16.49 4.35 -16.14
CA ALA A 228 15.89 4.38 -14.83
C ALA A 228 14.58 3.58 -14.77
N GLY A 229 14.46 2.71 -13.77
CA GLY A 229 13.26 1.91 -13.54
C GLY A 229 12.36 2.55 -12.50
N ILE A 230 11.09 2.78 -12.81
CA ILE A 230 10.10 3.27 -11.85
C ILE A 230 9.34 2.08 -11.30
N ILE A 231 9.42 1.90 -9.98
CA ILE A 231 8.86 0.74 -9.27
C ILE A 231 8.03 1.19 -8.08
N GLY A 232 7.16 0.31 -7.59
CA GLY A 232 6.31 0.56 -6.41
C GLY A 232 4.99 -0.20 -6.48
N TYR A 233 4.19 -0.07 -5.42
CA TYR A 233 2.87 -0.70 -5.30
C TYR A 233 1.92 -0.28 -6.45
N PRO A 234 0.84 -1.03 -6.72
CA PRO A 234 -0.24 -0.57 -7.57
C PRO A 234 -0.76 0.81 -7.15
N ASN A 235 -1.29 1.58 -8.10
CA ASN A 235 -1.95 2.88 -7.89
C ASN A 235 -1.14 4.02 -7.23
N VAL A 236 0.05 3.80 -6.66
CA VAL A 236 0.89 4.86 -6.04
C VAL A 236 1.23 6.04 -6.97
N GLY A 237 1.00 5.89 -8.28
CA GLY A 237 1.05 6.99 -9.25
C GLY A 237 2.24 6.94 -10.22
N LYS A 238 2.87 5.78 -10.40
CA LYS A 238 4.01 5.54 -11.31
C LYS A 238 3.78 6.08 -12.73
N SER A 239 2.76 5.58 -13.42
CA SER A 239 2.43 6.00 -14.79
C SER A 239 1.98 7.45 -14.89
N SER A 240 1.31 7.98 -13.86
CA SER A 240 0.97 9.41 -13.78
C SER A 240 2.23 10.27 -13.70
N LEU A 241 3.19 9.89 -12.85
CA LEU A 241 4.48 10.57 -12.72
C LEU A 241 5.28 10.55 -14.03
N ILE A 242 5.27 9.42 -14.76
CA ILE A 242 5.88 9.30 -16.09
C ILE A 242 5.24 10.25 -17.10
N ASN A 243 3.91 10.28 -17.17
CA ASN A 243 3.19 11.19 -18.06
C ASN A 243 3.52 12.66 -17.75
N ARG A 244 3.69 13.02 -16.47
CA ARG A 244 4.10 14.37 -16.05
C ARG A 244 5.55 14.69 -16.43
N LEU A 245 6.47 13.74 -16.24
CA LEU A 245 7.85 13.89 -16.71
C LEU A 245 7.91 14.16 -18.22
N LEU A 246 7.08 13.46 -18.99
CA LEU A 246 7.02 13.57 -20.45
C LEU A 246 6.18 14.75 -20.95
N LYS A 247 5.40 15.41 -20.08
CA LYS A 247 4.41 16.44 -20.42
C LYS A 247 3.35 15.99 -21.45
N ARG A 248 3.12 14.68 -21.57
CA ARG A 248 2.11 14.07 -22.46
C ARG A 248 1.63 12.73 -21.92
N LYS A 249 0.41 12.31 -22.28
CA LYS A 249 -0.20 11.05 -21.85
C LYS A 249 0.27 9.89 -22.74
N ILE A 250 1.28 9.13 -22.30
CA ILE A 250 1.81 7.94 -23.00
C ILE A 250 1.43 6.66 -22.28
N CYS A 251 1.53 6.64 -20.96
CA CYS A 251 1.19 5.49 -20.15
C CYS A 251 -0.28 5.57 -19.74
N ALA A 252 -0.97 4.42 -19.78
CA ALA A 252 -2.32 4.34 -19.26
C ALA A 252 -2.30 4.56 -17.74
N ALA A 253 -3.07 5.52 -17.25
CA ALA A 253 -3.18 5.84 -15.84
C ALA A 253 -4.67 5.97 -15.49
N ALA A 254 -5.13 5.13 -14.57
CA ALA A 254 -6.49 5.15 -14.04
C ALA A 254 -6.47 4.70 -12.57
N PRO A 255 -7.45 5.12 -11.75
CA PRO A 255 -7.54 4.77 -10.33
C PRO A 255 -8.09 3.34 -10.16
N ARG A 256 -7.44 2.37 -10.80
CA ARG A 256 -7.77 0.95 -10.67
C ARG A 256 -6.48 0.13 -10.83
N PRO A 257 -6.22 -0.86 -9.95
CA PRO A 257 -5.03 -1.68 -10.09
C PRO A 257 -5.00 -2.48 -11.40
N GLY A 258 -3.79 -2.82 -11.85
CA GLY A 258 -3.59 -3.64 -13.05
C GLY A 258 -3.84 -2.93 -14.39
N VAL A 259 -3.82 -1.59 -14.41
CA VAL A 259 -3.86 -0.80 -15.66
C VAL A 259 -2.58 -1.02 -16.47
N THR A 260 -1.42 -0.90 -15.82
CA THR A 260 -0.13 -1.28 -16.39
C THR A 260 0.06 -2.78 -16.18
N ARG A 261 -0.01 -3.55 -17.27
CA ARG A 261 0.13 -5.02 -17.26
C ARG A 261 1.50 -5.49 -17.74
N GLU A 262 2.19 -4.65 -18.50
CA GLU A 262 3.45 -4.95 -19.16
C GLU A 262 4.48 -3.87 -18.85
N MET A 263 5.74 -4.26 -18.81
CA MET A 263 6.88 -3.37 -18.66
C MET A 263 7.09 -2.59 -19.96
N LYS A 264 7.09 -1.25 -19.91
CA LYS A 264 7.24 -0.42 -21.12
C LYS A 264 8.37 0.60 -20.97
N TRP A 265 9.30 0.60 -21.93
CA TRP A 265 10.32 1.63 -22.04
C TRP A 265 9.78 2.89 -22.68
N VAL A 266 10.09 4.04 -22.08
CA VAL A 266 9.67 5.36 -22.54
C VAL A 266 10.86 6.31 -22.52
N LYS A 267 11.17 6.91 -23.67
CA LYS A 267 12.28 7.86 -23.81
C LYS A 267 11.89 9.25 -23.31
N LEU A 268 12.72 9.86 -22.47
CA LEU A 268 12.59 11.23 -21.97
C LEU A 268 13.75 12.11 -22.48
N GLY A 269 13.56 12.68 -23.68
CA GLY A 269 14.59 13.41 -24.40
C GLY A 269 15.81 12.54 -24.71
N ASP A 270 16.98 13.17 -24.90
CA ASP A 270 18.17 12.46 -25.43
C ASP A 270 19.10 11.89 -24.36
N GLY A 271 18.62 11.67 -23.14
CA GLY A 271 19.52 11.25 -22.05
C GLY A 271 18.91 10.46 -20.90
N LEU A 272 17.61 10.14 -20.94
CA LEU A 272 16.97 9.32 -19.92
C LEU A 272 15.89 8.43 -20.53
N ASP A 273 16.03 7.12 -20.35
CA ASP A 273 15.02 6.12 -20.67
C ASP A 273 14.38 5.65 -19.36
N LEU A 274 13.04 5.71 -19.30
CA LEU A 274 12.23 5.29 -18.15
C LEU A 274 11.56 3.96 -18.43
N LEU A 275 11.67 3.00 -17.52
CA LEU A 275 10.84 1.80 -17.53
C LEU A 275 9.61 2.02 -16.64
N ASP A 276 8.42 1.97 -17.23
CA ASP A 276 7.15 1.87 -16.49
C ASP A 276 6.91 0.42 -16.09
N SER A 277 6.78 0.14 -14.79
CA SER A 277 6.50 -1.20 -14.28
C SER A 277 5.03 -1.36 -13.87
N PRO A 278 4.45 -2.57 -14.00
CA PRO A 278 3.25 -2.94 -13.25
C PRO A 278 3.46 -2.74 -11.74
N GLY A 279 2.35 -2.69 -11.00
CA GLY A 279 2.39 -2.59 -9.54
C GLY A 279 3.00 -3.83 -8.90
N MET A 280 3.96 -3.63 -8.01
CA MET A 280 4.69 -4.69 -7.32
C MET A 280 4.02 -4.98 -5.98
N LEU A 281 3.52 -6.20 -5.82
CA LEU A 281 2.96 -6.68 -4.56
C LEU A 281 3.79 -7.88 -4.07
N PRO A 282 4.00 -8.04 -2.75
CA PRO A 282 4.57 -9.28 -2.24
C PRO A 282 3.58 -10.44 -2.41
N MET A 283 4.05 -11.69 -2.46
CA MET A 283 3.14 -12.85 -2.60
C MET A 283 2.13 -12.97 -1.43
N ARG A 284 2.56 -12.56 -0.24
CA ARG A 284 1.77 -12.56 1.00
C ARG A 284 2.08 -11.29 1.77
N ILE A 285 1.11 -10.83 2.54
CA ILE A 285 1.26 -9.74 3.48
C ILE A 285 0.86 -10.23 4.87
N ASP A 286 1.86 -10.42 5.73
CA ASP A 286 1.62 -10.93 7.07
C ASP A 286 1.14 -9.80 8.01
N ASP A 287 1.63 -8.58 7.80
CA ASP A 287 1.18 -7.39 8.54
C ASP A 287 -0.16 -6.88 8.01
N GLN A 288 -1.24 -7.26 8.69
CA GLN A 288 -2.60 -6.85 8.35
C GLN A 288 -2.88 -5.38 8.66
N ALA A 289 -2.15 -4.74 9.58
CA ALA A 289 -2.28 -3.31 9.82
C ALA A 289 -1.77 -2.52 8.60
N ALA A 290 -0.62 -2.91 8.06
CA ALA A 290 -0.11 -2.37 6.80
C ALA A 290 -1.05 -2.68 5.62
N ALA A 291 -1.64 -3.89 5.58
CA ALA A 291 -2.57 -4.28 4.52
C ALA A 291 -3.87 -3.45 4.52
N ILE A 292 -4.42 -3.13 5.68
CA ILE A 292 -5.57 -2.23 5.80
C ILE A 292 -5.22 -0.81 5.36
N LYS A 293 -4.06 -0.28 5.75
CA LYS A 293 -3.59 1.03 5.28
C LYS A 293 -3.49 1.08 3.76
N LEU A 294 -2.95 0.03 3.13
CA LEU A 294 -2.93 -0.11 1.66
C LEU A 294 -4.34 -0.11 1.06
N ALA A 295 -5.31 -0.79 1.69
CA ALA A 295 -6.71 -0.81 1.27
C ALA A 295 -7.36 0.58 1.39
N ILE A 296 -7.16 1.27 2.51
CA ILE A 296 -7.66 2.63 2.75
C ILE A 296 -7.14 3.58 1.67
N CYS A 297 -5.85 3.50 1.37
CA CYS A 297 -5.14 4.37 0.45
C CYS A 297 -5.34 4.07 -1.05
N ASP A 298 -6.06 3.00 -1.38
CA ASP A 298 -6.29 2.51 -2.75
C ASP A 298 -5.03 2.01 -3.47
N ASP A 299 -4.05 1.49 -2.73
CA ASP A 299 -2.78 0.99 -3.30
C ASP A 299 -2.80 -0.53 -3.61
N ILE A 300 -3.93 -1.18 -3.34
CA ILE A 300 -4.22 -2.59 -3.68
C ILE A 300 -5.61 -2.73 -4.31
N GLY A 301 -5.86 -3.89 -4.94
CA GLY A 301 -7.15 -4.19 -5.59
C GLY A 301 -8.32 -4.25 -4.63
N GLU A 302 -9.46 -3.69 -5.04
CA GLU A 302 -10.73 -3.73 -4.30
C GLU A 302 -11.19 -5.15 -3.94
N LYS A 303 -10.82 -6.16 -4.76
CA LYS A 303 -11.12 -7.57 -4.49
C LYS A 303 -10.34 -8.15 -3.30
N ALA A 304 -9.34 -7.44 -2.79
CA ALA A 304 -8.45 -7.94 -1.74
C ALA A 304 -9.00 -7.76 -0.33
N TYR A 305 -10.08 -6.98 -0.14
CA TYR A 305 -10.57 -6.60 1.18
C TYR A 305 -12.09 -6.40 1.21
N ASP A 306 -12.65 -6.35 2.43
CA ASP A 306 -14.04 -5.97 2.65
C ASP A 306 -14.17 -4.45 2.81
N PHE A 307 -15.03 -3.81 2.01
CA PHE A 307 -15.21 -2.35 2.09
C PHE A 307 -15.71 -1.89 3.45
N ILE A 308 -16.68 -2.62 4.04
CA ILE A 308 -17.33 -2.22 5.30
C ILE A 308 -16.33 -2.29 6.45
N ASP A 309 -15.55 -3.37 6.51
CA ASP A 309 -14.56 -3.53 7.56
C ASP A 309 -13.42 -2.49 7.42
N VAL A 310 -12.89 -2.28 6.21
CA VAL A 310 -11.83 -1.28 5.97
C VAL A 310 -12.31 0.14 6.25
N ALA A 311 -13.53 0.50 5.82
CA ALA A 311 -14.12 1.81 6.13
C ALA A 311 -14.36 1.98 7.63
N GLY A 312 -14.78 0.91 8.32
CA GLY A 312 -14.90 0.90 9.77
C GLY A 312 -13.57 1.21 10.46
N ILE A 313 -12.49 0.52 10.08
CA ILE A 313 -11.16 0.80 10.64
C ILE A 313 -10.73 2.24 10.35
N LEU A 314 -10.93 2.74 9.12
CA LEU A 314 -10.62 4.13 8.79
C LEU A 314 -11.35 5.11 9.71
N VAL A 315 -12.66 4.92 9.94
CA VAL A 315 -13.42 5.80 10.84
C VAL A 315 -12.83 5.79 12.25
N GLN A 316 -12.44 4.62 12.77
CA GLN A 316 -11.81 4.51 14.08
C GLN A 316 -10.44 5.21 14.12
N MET A 317 -9.63 5.05 13.06
CA MET A 317 -8.34 5.73 12.94
C MET A 317 -8.54 7.26 12.92
N LEU A 318 -9.44 7.77 12.06
CA LEU A 318 -9.69 9.21 11.96
C LEU A 318 -10.19 9.82 13.27
N ALA A 319 -11.00 9.07 14.04
CA ALA A 319 -11.48 9.51 15.34
C ALA A 319 -10.36 9.65 16.38
N ARG A 320 -9.28 8.86 16.24
CA ARG A 320 -8.10 8.88 17.12
C ARG A 320 -7.04 9.90 16.69
N ILE A 321 -7.10 10.40 15.46
CA ILE A 321 -6.16 11.42 14.96
C ILE A 321 -6.66 12.80 15.42
N PRO A 322 -5.96 13.55 16.30
CA PRO A 322 -6.47 14.79 16.92
C PRO A 322 -6.80 15.87 15.90
N GLU A 323 -5.98 15.96 14.84
CA GLU A 323 -6.13 16.95 13.78
C GLU A 323 -7.45 16.75 13.00
N VAL A 324 -8.03 15.55 13.07
CA VAL A 324 -9.28 15.17 12.39
C VAL A 324 -10.42 15.02 13.39
N GLY A 325 -10.24 14.09 14.33
CA GLY A 325 -11.17 13.71 15.38
C GLY A 325 -12.55 13.31 14.88
N SER A 326 -13.48 13.12 15.82
CA SER A 326 -14.89 12.88 15.49
C SER A 326 -15.56 14.09 14.82
N ARG A 327 -14.99 15.29 15.00
CA ARG A 327 -15.53 16.55 14.45
C ARG A 327 -15.53 16.57 12.92
N ALA A 328 -14.47 16.09 12.27
CA ALA A 328 -14.42 16.07 10.80
C ALA A 328 -15.48 15.11 10.21
N LEU A 329 -15.66 13.93 10.84
CA LEU A 329 -16.68 12.96 10.47
C LEU A 329 -18.09 13.54 10.64
N TYR A 330 -18.38 14.16 11.79
CA TYR A 330 -19.65 14.83 12.04
C TYR A 330 -19.89 15.99 11.08
N SER A 331 -18.88 16.82 10.82
CA SER A 331 -19.00 17.95 9.88
C SER A 331 -19.39 17.47 8.48
N ARG A 332 -18.79 16.36 8.04
CA ARG A 332 -19.00 15.77 6.70
C ARG A 332 -20.34 15.07 6.55
N TYR A 333 -20.74 14.25 7.52
CA TYR A 333 -21.89 13.35 7.40
C TYR A 333 -23.10 13.74 8.24
N LYS A 334 -22.93 14.67 9.20
CA LYS A 334 -23.93 15.06 10.20
C LYS A 334 -24.37 13.90 11.12
N ILE A 335 -23.55 12.87 11.23
CA ILE A 335 -23.77 11.69 12.07
C ILE A 335 -22.74 11.69 13.20
N GLN A 336 -23.20 11.45 14.42
CA GLN A 336 -22.33 11.34 15.59
C GLN A 336 -21.63 9.98 15.62
N LEU A 337 -20.36 9.97 16.00
CA LEU A 337 -19.62 8.73 16.19
C LEU A 337 -19.91 8.16 17.57
N ASP A 338 -20.80 7.18 17.62
CA ASP A 338 -21.19 6.54 18.88
C ASP A 338 -20.15 5.53 19.36
N GLY A 339 -19.60 5.74 20.57
CA GLY A 339 -18.69 4.84 21.27
C GLY A 339 -17.38 4.53 20.53
N GLY A 340 -17.00 5.33 19.53
CA GLY A 340 -15.79 5.09 18.73
C GLY A 340 -15.86 3.86 17.81
N CYS A 341 -17.01 3.20 17.65
CA CYS A 341 -17.13 2.02 16.81
C CYS A 341 -17.35 2.39 15.34
N GLY A 342 -16.32 2.21 14.51
CA GLY A 342 -16.40 2.59 13.09
C GLY A 342 -17.37 1.73 12.28
N LYS A 343 -17.52 0.44 12.59
CA LYS A 343 -18.46 -0.44 11.89
C LYS A 343 -19.92 -0.04 12.15
N LYS A 344 -20.23 0.40 13.37
CA LYS A 344 -21.56 0.95 13.71
C LYS A 344 -21.81 2.23 12.92
N PHE A 345 -20.82 3.12 12.86
CA PHE A 345 -20.90 4.35 12.08
C PHE A 345 -21.20 4.10 10.59
N VAL A 346 -20.51 3.15 9.96
CA VAL A 346 -20.75 2.79 8.55
C VAL A 346 -22.20 2.32 8.34
N LYS A 347 -22.74 1.50 9.26
CA LYS A 347 -24.12 1.02 9.19
C LYS A 347 -25.13 2.16 9.36
N THR A 348 -24.93 3.04 10.34
CA THR A 348 -25.78 4.22 10.56
C THR A 348 -25.78 5.12 9.32
N LEU A 349 -24.60 5.39 8.75
CA LEU A 349 -24.49 6.15 7.50
C LEU A 349 -25.23 5.47 6.34
N GLY A 350 -25.18 4.14 6.26
CA GLY A 350 -25.93 3.36 5.28
C GLY A 350 -27.43 3.55 5.42
N LEU A 351 -27.96 3.48 6.63
CA LEU A 351 -29.39 3.71 6.90
C LEU A 351 -29.81 5.14 6.56
N ASP A 352 -29.03 6.13 6.99
CA ASP A 352 -29.43 7.55 6.90
C ASP A 352 -29.30 8.12 5.49
N LEU A 353 -28.26 7.74 4.73
CA LEU A 353 -27.95 8.36 3.43
C LEU A 353 -28.07 7.41 2.23
N PHE A 354 -28.16 6.10 2.44
CA PHE A 354 -28.09 5.10 1.37
C PHE A 354 -29.16 4.02 1.46
N GLY A 355 -30.29 4.29 2.13
CA GLY A 355 -31.43 3.36 2.19
C GLY A 355 -31.11 2.00 2.83
N GLY A 356 -30.11 1.95 3.71
CA GLY A 356 -29.62 0.73 4.34
C GLY A 356 -28.38 0.10 3.68
N ASP A 357 -27.92 0.61 2.52
CA ASP A 357 -26.75 0.08 1.83
C ASP A 357 -25.44 0.49 2.53
N SER A 358 -24.98 -0.39 3.42
CA SER A 358 -23.70 -0.24 4.13
C SER A 358 -22.49 -0.31 3.21
N HIS A 359 -22.59 -1.00 2.07
CA HIS A 359 -21.49 -1.11 1.12
C HIS A 359 -21.28 0.22 0.39
N GLN A 360 -22.36 0.87 -0.06
CA GLN A 360 -22.29 2.20 -0.66
C GLN A 360 -21.80 3.26 0.34
N ALA A 361 -22.22 3.17 1.61
CA ALA A 361 -21.73 4.01 2.69
C ALA A 361 -20.21 3.84 2.90
N ALA A 362 -19.74 2.60 2.99
CA ALA A 362 -18.33 2.28 3.14
C ALA A 362 -17.49 2.81 1.96
N PHE A 363 -17.96 2.59 0.73
CA PHE A 363 -17.33 3.14 -0.47
C PHE A 363 -17.27 4.67 -0.43
N ARG A 364 -18.35 5.35 0.02
CA ARG A 364 -18.38 6.80 0.17
C ARG A 364 -17.31 7.30 1.15
N ILE A 365 -17.19 6.66 2.31
CA ILE A 365 -16.20 7.03 3.34
C ILE A 365 -14.78 6.92 2.79
N LEU A 366 -14.43 5.77 2.19
CA LEU A 366 -13.11 5.57 1.60
C LEU A 366 -12.83 6.56 0.46
N SER A 367 -13.83 6.82 -0.40
CA SER A 367 -13.71 7.78 -1.50
C SER A 367 -13.47 9.21 -1.00
N ASP A 368 -14.18 9.62 0.05
CA ASP A 368 -14.03 10.94 0.66
C ASP A 368 -12.63 11.12 1.26
N PHE A 369 -12.08 10.10 1.94
CA PHE A 369 -10.69 10.11 2.41
C PHE A 369 -9.68 10.20 1.26
N ARG A 370 -9.82 9.35 0.23
CA ARG A 370 -8.93 9.34 -0.96
C ARG A 370 -8.98 10.66 -1.76
N LYS A 371 -10.01 11.48 -1.55
CA LYS A 371 -10.19 12.81 -2.14
C LYS A 371 -9.80 13.96 -1.19
N GLY A 372 -9.28 13.67 -0.01
CA GLY A 372 -8.85 14.66 0.98
C GLY A 372 -10.01 15.41 1.66
N LYS A 373 -11.22 14.83 1.72
CA LYS A 373 -12.39 15.50 2.33
C LYS A 373 -12.33 15.59 3.85
N PHE A 374 -11.41 14.88 4.48
CA PHE A 374 -11.13 14.96 5.93
C PHE A 374 -9.89 15.80 6.24
N GLY A 375 -9.29 16.46 5.24
CA GLY A 375 -8.01 17.17 5.36
C GLY A 375 -6.84 16.38 4.79
N TYR A 376 -5.64 16.89 5.03
CA TYR A 376 -4.37 16.30 4.61
C TYR A 376 -3.82 15.43 5.73
N ILE A 377 -3.94 14.11 5.59
CA ILE A 377 -3.75 13.16 6.67
C ILE A 377 -2.75 12.09 6.23
N SER A 378 -1.62 12.01 6.94
CA SER A 378 -0.77 10.83 6.93
C SER A 378 -1.33 9.77 7.90
N LEU A 379 -1.41 8.52 7.47
CA LEU A 379 -1.83 7.38 8.32
C LEU A 379 -0.63 6.67 8.98
N GLU A 380 0.58 7.16 8.69
CA GLU A 380 1.82 6.73 9.31
C GLU A 380 2.63 7.95 9.74
N ARG A 381 3.36 7.80 10.85
CA ARG A 381 4.39 8.72 11.30
C ARG A 381 5.74 8.00 11.24
N PRO A 382 6.85 8.74 11.04
CA PRO A 382 8.17 8.14 11.19
C PRO A 382 8.34 7.54 12.59
N PRO A 383 8.98 6.36 12.70
CA PRO A 383 9.44 5.84 13.98
C PRO A 383 10.35 6.86 14.67
N LEU A 384 10.21 6.98 16.00
CA LEU A 384 11.03 7.85 16.84
C LEU A 384 12.51 7.45 16.85
#